data_AF-A0A6C0IZ03-F1
#
_entry.id   AF-A0A6C0IZ03-F1
#
_cell.length_a   1.000
_cell.length_b   1.000
_cell.length_c   1.000
_cell.angle_alpha   90.00
_cell.angle_beta   90.00
_cell.angle_gamma   90.00
#
_symmetry.space_group_name_H-M   'P 1'
#
loop_
_entity.id
_entity.type
_entity.pdbx_description
1 polymer ?
#
loop_
_entity_poly.entity_id
_entity_poly.type
_entity_poly.pdbx_seq_one_letter_code
_entity_poly.pdbx_strand_id
1 'polypeptide(L)'
;MSVQEICKKLHEYYDSNTIDELQSIDSKNFFENICSKYQDLKLSAPNSNLTLIKLIQNKIEKRYPKSLHLGGPNQIVVLKSTKYGKNIYCFGEAHSAKTDCPPEHTTVPIEDFLPELVNTTPKFLDVFIESNFPTIKGEFTNPIQRNYFETDLDYMYRLNQIKNHPDNFVPLSSTLLGGRMMSLKLSFLTCLNKTTRASEECRLARVHYTDTRCDENVNYYDPVNKFMDDLSKFEKEIKQRDRIVVTNDFISKHNAVLDLLSDNSTAKNFLLGVYFNTKLQKELKKSYLSKEIMEFYQKFAMEQIDKALEGGLVAEYFRRLKSSKKIDDKIELLSALSEVLPTIFVNLTAAIVDIYTLARIFKIVDKPKDEPSQPRNIILYFGRYHILKMNEFLTSIGFEIVYEDQSKQENCIFLSQKFLDLLYE
;
A
#
# COMPACT_ATOMS: atom_id res chain seq x y z
N MET A 1 -7.88 -30.39 21.52
CA MET A 1 -7.09 -29.43 22.32
C MET A 1 -7.84 -29.03 23.57
N SER A 2 -7.14 -28.67 24.64
CA SER A 2 -7.73 -28.07 25.85
C SER A 2 -8.05 -26.59 25.64
N VAL A 3 -8.92 -26.03 26.49
CA VAL A 3 -9.25 -24.59 26.47
C VAL A 3 -8.00 -23.73 26.67
N GLN A 4 -7.07 -24.16 27.54
CA GLN A 4 -5.83 -23.44 27.81
C GLN A 4 -4.93 -23.34 26.56
N GLU A 5 -4.83 -24.42 25.78
CA GLU A 5 -4.05 -24.42 24.53
C GLU A 5 -4.69 -23.51 23.46
N ILE A 6 -6.03 -23.48 23.38
CA ILE A 6 -6.74 -22.56 22.50
C ILE A 6 -6.55 -21.12 22.92
N CYS A 7 -6.67 -20.79 24.22
CA CYS A 7 -6.38 -19.45 24.71
C CYS A 7 -4.96 -19.01 24.36
N LYS A 8 -3.97 -19.91 24.46
CA LYS A 8 -2.60 -19.62 24.04
C LYS A 8 -2.51 -19.30 22.54
N LYS A 9 -3.15 -20.11 21.67
CA LYS A 9 -3.21 -19.83 20.22
C LYS A 9 -3.92 -18.51 19.92
N LEU A 10 -5.05 -18.23 20.57
CA LEU A 10 -5.78 -16.96 20.43
C LEU A 10 -4.89 -15.77 20.75
N HIS A 11 -4.15 -15.81 21.86
CA HIS A 11 -3.20 -14.75 22.23
C HIS A 11 -2.00 -14.62 21.28
N GLU A 12 -1.60 -15.69 20.59
CA GLU A 12 -0.46 -15.67 19.68
C GLU A 12 -0.83 -15.22 18.26
N TYR A 13 -1.97 -15.70 17.75
CA TYR A 13 -2.39 -15.53 16.35
C TYR A 13 -3.51 -14.51 16.17
N TYR A 14 -4.28 -14.20 17.22
CA TYR A 14 -5.46 -13.36 17.15
C TYR A 14 -6.42 -13.79 16.02
N ASP A 15 -6.64 -15.10 15.96
CA ASP A 15 -7.52 -15.77 14.98
C ASP A 15 -8.51 -16.64 15.73
N SER A 16 -9.78 -16.20 15.77
CA SER A 16 -10.82 -16.90 16.51
C SER A 16 -11.30 -18.19 15.84
N ASN A 17 -10.86 -18.50 14.63
CA ASN A 17 -11.16 -19.78 13.98
C ASN A 17 -10.45 -20.96 14.65
N THR A 18 -9.40 -20.70 15.43
CA THR A 18 -8.74 -21.71 16.27
C THR A 18 -9.71 -22.38 17.26
N ILE A 19 -10.84 -21.74 17.61
CA ILE A 19 -11.89 -22.31 18.45
C ILE A 19 -12.53 -23.55 17.81
N ASP A 20 -12.55 -23.65 16.48
CA ASP A 20 -13.12 -24.80 15.77
C ASP A 20 -12.31 -26.09 16.00
N GLU A 21 -11.06 -25.98 16.47
CA GLU A 21 -10.22 -27.11 16.88
C GLU A 21 -10.66 -27.76 18.22
N LEU A 22 -11.66 -27.17 18.90
CA LEU A 22 -12.26 -27.74 20.10
C LEU A 22 -13.26 -28.84 19.73
N GLN A 23 -13.03 -30.03 20.28
CA GLN A 23 -13.89 -31.20 20.06
C GLN A 23 -15.10 -31.24 21.00
N SER A 24 -15.09 -30.53 22.14
CA SER A 24 -16.17 -30.59 23.13
C SER A 24 -17.14 -29.41 23.06
N ILE A 25 -18.44 -29.72 23.13
CA ILE A 25 -19.55 -28.75 23.15
C ILE A 25 -19.43 -27.81 24.35
N ASP A 26 -19.05 -28.33 25.53
CA ASP A 26 -18.87 -27.52 26.74
C ASP A 26 -17.81 -26.43 26.58
N SER A 27 -16.75 -26.71 25.80
CA SER A 27 -15.71 -25.72 25.51
C SER A 27 -16.19 -24.64 24.55
N LYS A 28 -17.17 -24.93 23.68
CA LYS A 28 -17.80 -23.92 22.81
C LYS A 28 -18.74 -23.02 23.61
N ASN A 29 -19.56 -23.62 24.48
CA ASN A 29 -20.44 -22.89 25.40
C ASN A 29 -19.65 -21.94 26.32
N PHE A 30 -18.41 -22.28 26.68
CA PHE A 30 -17.52 -21.39 27.42
C PHE A 30 -17.28 -20.04 26.70
N PHE A 31 -16.98 -20.07 25.40
CA PHE A 31 -16.73 -18.85 24.62
C PHE A 31 -18.00 -18.04 24.36
N GLU A 32 -19.14 -18.70 24.13
CA GLU A 32 -20.44 -18.04 24.01
C GLU A 32 -20.81 -17.28 25.28
N ASN A 33 -20.60 -17.91 26.45
CA ASN A 33 -20.83 -17.29 27.74
C ASN A 33 -19.94 -16.05 27.98
N ILE A 34 -18.66 -16.08 27.56
CA ILE A 34 -17.79 -14.90 27.65
C ILE A 34 -18.30 -13.76 26.77
N CYS A 35 -18.73 -14.07 25.55
CA CYS A 35 -19.22 -13.05 24.61
C CYS A 35 -20.52 -12.39 25.10
N SER A 36 -21.41 -13.16 25.74
CA SER A 36 -22.65 -12.62 26.34
C SER A 36 -22.39 -11.55 27.41
N LYS A 37 -21.19 -11.55 28.00
CA LYS A 37 -20.76 -10.62 29.06
C LYS A 37 -19.86 -9.49 28.53
N TYR A 38 -19.71 -9.33 27.23
CA TYR A 38 -18.76 -8.35 26.65
C TYR A 38 -18.96 -6.92 27.19
N GLN A 39 -20.20 -6.43 27.25
CA GLN A 39 -20.50 -5.09 27.76
C GLN A 39 -20.16 -4.96 29.24
N ASP A 40 -20.50 -5.98 30.04
CA ASP A 40 -20.19 -6.01 31.47
C ASP A 40 -18.67 -6.06 31.71
N LEU A 41 -17.94 -6.86 30.93
CA LEU A 41 -16.48 -7.00 31.02
C LEU A 41 -15.76 -5.71 30.63
N LYS A 42 -16.28 -4.97 29.64
CA LYS A 42 -15.75 -3.65 29.24
C LYS A 42 -15.75 -2.65 30.40
N LEU A 43 -16.75 -2.73 31.29
CA LEU A 43 -16.90 -1.84 32.44
C LEU A 43 -16.20 -2.37 33.70
N SER A 44 -16.25 -3.68 33.94
CA SER A 44 -15.83 -4.31 35.21
C SER A 44 -14.42 -4.90 35.22
N ALA A 45 -13.81 -5.14 34.06
CA ALA A 45 -12.52 -5.80 33.95
C ALA A 45 -11.58 -5.08 32.96
N PRO A 46 -11.00 -3.92 33.34
CA PRO A 46 -10.23 -3.05 32.44
C PRO A 46 -8.93 -3.67 31.89
N ASN A 47 -8.49 -4.80 32.44
CA ASN A 47 -7.33 -5.56 31.98
C ASN A 47 -7.69 -6.71 31.01
N SER A 48 -8.96 -6.85 30.64
CA SER A 48 -9.40 -7.88 29.70
C SER A 48 -8.96 -7.54 28.28
N ASN A 49 -8.58 -8.57 27.52
CA ASN A 49 -8.25 -8.43 26.10
C ASN A 49 -9.53 -8.30 25.28
N LEU A 50 -10.06 -7.08 25.22
CA LEU A 50 -11.32 -6.77 24.54
C LEU A 50 -11.27 -7.07 23.04
N THR A 51 -10.09 -7.03 22.43
CA THR A 51 -9.88 -7.40 21.03
C THR A 51 -10.22 -8.87 20.80
N LEU A 52 -9.63 -9.78 21.58
CA LEU A 52 -9.92 -11.21 21.44
C LEU A 52 -11.39 -11.53 21.70
N ILE A 53 -12.01 -10.93 22.73
CA ILE A 53 -13.43 -11.17 23.01
C ILE A 53 -14.29 -10.73 21.81
N LYS A 54 -13.98 -9.58 21.21
CA LYS A 54 -14.72 -9.07 20.05
C LYS A 54 -14.52 -9.94 18.80
N LEU A 55 -13.31 -10.45 18.55
CA LEU A 55 -13.06 -11.40 17.46
C LEU A 55 -13.89 -12.68 17.62
N ILE A 56 -13.96 -13.21 18.84
CA ILE A 56 -14.74 -14.42 19.16
C ILE A 56 -16.25 -14.15 19.02
N GLN A 57 -16.73 -12.99 19.47
CA GLN A 57 -18.11 -12.59 19.26
C GLN A 57 -18.43 -12.56 17.75
N ASN A 58 -17.56 -11.94 16.96
CA ASN A 58 -17.70 -11.87 15.51
C ASN A 58 -17.70 -13.28 14.87
N LYS A 59 -16.93 -14.24 15.39
CA LYS A 59 -16.97 -15.67 15.01
C LYS A 59 -18.32 -16.32 15.24
N ILE A 60 -18.89 -16.12 16.41
CA ILE A 60 -20.16 -16.73 16.80
C ILE A 60 -21.31 -16.11 15.98
N GLU A 61 -21.31 -14.79 15.84
CA GLU A 61 -22.40 -14.06 15.18
C GLU A 61 -22.32 -14.10 13.65
N LYS A 62 -21.16 -14.46 13.06
CA LYS A 62 -20.91 -14.55 11.61
C LYS A 62 -21.35 -13.30 10.84
N ARG A 63 -21.03 -12.11 11.36
CA ARG A 63 -21.45 -10.80 10.83
C ARG A 63 -20.59 -10.27 9.68
N TYR A 64 -19.80 -11.11 9.03
CA TYR A 64 -18.90 -10.67 7.96
C TYR A 64 -19.67 -10.17 6.74
N PRO A 65 -19.11 -9.21 5.98
CA PRO A 65 -19.73 -8.72 4.76
C PRO A 65 -19.93 -9.88 3.77
N LYS A 66 -21.14 -9.98 3.20
CA LYS A 66 -21.46 -10.97 2.16
C LYS A 66 -21.70 -10.22 0.86
N SER A 67 -20.68 -10.18 0.00
CA SER A 67 -20.83 -9.66 -1.36
C SER A 67 -20.44 -10.73 -2.36
N LEU A 68 -21.15 -10.78 -3.48
CA LEU A 68 -20.78 -11.63 -4.62
C LEU A 68 -19.75 -10.92 -5.50
N HIS A 69 -19.82 -9.59 -5.61
CA HIS A 69 -18.89 -8.80 -6.41
C HIS A 69 -18.32 -7.64 -5.61
N LEU A 70 -17.04 -7.38 -5.85
CA LEU A 70 -16.30 -6.30 -5.21
C LEU A 70 -15.89 -5.30 -6.29
N GLY A 71 -16.41 -4.07 -6.18
CA GLY A 71 -16.03 -2.98 -7.07
C GLY A 71 -14.65 -2.44 -6.71
N GLY A 72 -13.80 -2.25 -7.70
CA GLY A 72 -12.45 -1.70 -7.57
C GLY A 72 -11.33 -2.66 -7.94
N PRO A 73 -11.06 -3.67 -7.11
CA PRO A 73 -10.04 -4.65 -7.45
C PRO A 73 -10.46 -5.47 -8.66
N ASN A 74 -9.48 -5.87 -9.45
CA ASN A 74 -9.63 -6.81 -10.57
C ASN A 74 -8.77 -8.07 -10.42
N GLN A 75 -8.02 -8.16 -9.33
CA GLN A 75 -7.21 -9.33 -8.99
C GLN A 75 -7.32 -9.60 -7.49
N ILE A 76 -7.46 -10.87 -7.14
CA ILE A 76 -7.32 -11.38 -5.78
C ILE A 76 -6.25 -12.48 -5.78
N VAL A 77 -5.31 -12.39 -4.85
CA VAL A 77 -4.33 -13.47 -4.59
C VAL A 77 -4.28 -13.74 -3.09
N VAL A 78 -4.38 -15.00 -2.69
CA VAL A 78 -4.19 -15.42 -1.30
C VAL A 78 -2.92 -16.24 -1.19
N LEU A 79 -1.98 -15.75 -0.38
CA LEU A 79 -0.74 -16.44 -0.07
C LEU A 79 -0.76 -16.92 1.38
N LYS A 80 -0.28 -18.14 1.62
CA LYS A 80 -0.12 -18.71 2.95
C LYS A 80 1.31 -19.16 3.17
N SER A 81 1.81 -19.02 4.39
CA SER A 81 3.07 -19.65 4.80
C SER A 81 2.98 -20.23 6.19
N THR A 82 3.15 -21.55 6.28
CA THR A 82 3.28 -22.28 7.55
C THR A 82 4.56 -21.88 8.28
N LYS A 83 5.66 -21.67 7.53
CA LYS A 83 6.98 -21.26 8.07
C LYS A 83 6.89 -19.95 8.84
N TYR A 84 6.16 -18.96 8.30
CA TYR A 84 6.03 -17.64 8.93
C TYR A 84 4.73 -17.49 9.75
N GLY A 85 3.80 -18.44 9.63
CA GLY A 85 2.46 -18.35 10.23
C GLY A 85 1.72 -17.10 9.77
N LYS A 86 1.60 -16.88 8.46
CA LYS A 86 0.98 -15.70 7.86
C LYS A 86 0.03 -16.07 6.73
N ASN A 87 -1.08 -15.34 6.65
CA ASN A 87 -2.03 -15.32 5.55
C ASN A 87 -2.03 -13.90 4.94
N ILE A 88 -1.88 -13.79 3.62
CA ILE A 88 -1.83 -12.51 2.92
C ILE A 88 -2.91 -12.53 1.83
N TYR A 89 -3.87 -11.62 1.94
CA TYR A 89 -4.95 -11.42 0.97
C TYR A 89 -4.64 -10.15 0.18
N CYS A 90 -4.26 -10.33 -1.07
CA CYS A 90 -3.89 -9.25 -1.98
C CYS A 90 -5.08 -8.89 -2.86
N PHE A 91 -5.43 -7.62 -2.88
CA PHE A 91 -6.41 -7.01 -3.77
C PHE A 91 -5.65 -6.07 -4.71
N GLY A 92 -5.53 -6.47 -5.98
CA GLY A 92 -4.90 -5.68 -7.03
C GLY A 92 -5.92 -4.79 -7.74
N GLU A 93 -5.62 -3.51 -7.95
CA GLU A 93 -6.43 -2.60 -8.76
C GLU A 93 -5.70 -2.02 -9.99
N ALA A 94 -6.47 -1.48 -10.94
CA ALA A 94 -5.98 -0.76 -12.11
C ALA A 94 -6.06 0.78 -11.97
N HIS A 95 -6.27 1.29 -10.75
CA HIS A 95 -6.39 2.73 -10.45
C HIS A 95 -7.52 3.45 -11.20
N SER A 96 -8.71 2.84 -11.27
CA SER A 96 -9.88 3.49 -11.87
C SER A 96 -10.98 3.81 -10.84
N ALA A 97 -11.63 4.95 -11.07
CA ALA A 97 -12.76 5.42 -10.28
C ALA A 97 -14.07 4.69 -10.62
N LYS A 98 -14.12 3.94 -11.73
CA LYS A 98 -15.32 3.26 -12.19
C LYS A 98 -15.50 1.93 -11.45
N THR A 99 -16.74 1.58 -11.13
CA THR A 99 -17.13 0.18 -10.88
C THR A 99 -17.79 -0.32 -12.15
N ASP A 100 -17.20 -1.33 -12.79
CA ASP A 100 -17.70 -1.95 -14.02
C ASP A 100 -18.27 -3.36 -13.77
N CYS A 101 -18.68 -3.62 -12.52
CA CYS A 101 -19.41 -4.83 -12.18
C CYS A 101 -20.77 -4.90 -12.88
N PRO A 102 -21.27 -6.10 -13.23
CA PRO A 102 -22.58 -6.24 -13.84
C PRO A 102 -23.69 -5.74 -12.89
N PRO A 103 -24.61 -4.88 -13.36
CA PRO A 103 -25.62 -4.23 -12.51
C PRO A 103 -26.63 -5.22 -11.89
N GLU A 104 -26.81 -6.40 -12.49
CA GLU A 104 -27.67 -7.47 -12.01
C GLU A 104 -27.15 -8.18 -10.75
N HIS A 105 -25.94 -7.87 -10.28
CA HIS A 105 -25.32 -8.51 -9.13
C HIS A 105 -25.17 -7.57 -7.94
N THR A 106 -25.36 -8.11 -6.74
CA THR A 106 -25.00 -7.41 -5.50
C THR A 106 -23.51 -7.10 -5.52
N THR A 107 -23.21 -5.81 -5.66
CA THR A 107 -21.86 -5.26 -5.74
C THR A 107 -21.65 -4.32 -4.57
N VAL A 108 -20.55 -4.51 -3.85
CA VAL A 108 -20.11 -3.61 -2.79
C VAL A 108 -18.78 -2.99 -3.23
N PRO A 109 -18.60 -1.66 -3.17
CA PRO A 109 -17.30 -1.03 -3.40
C PRO A 109 -16.28 -1.45 -2.33
N ILE A 110 -15.00 -1.59 -2.70
CA ILE A 110 -13.94 -1.95 -1.73
C ILE A 110 -13.85 -0.97 -0.55
N GLU A 111 -14.12 0.31 -0.80
CA GLU A 111 -14.09 1.39 0.19
C GLU A 111 -15.16 1.25 1.27
N ASP A 112 -16.22 0.47 1.00
CA ASP A 112 -17.26 0.12 1.97
C ASP A 112 -17.01 -1.28 2.56
N PHE A 113 -16.57 -2.23 1.72
CA PHE A 113 -16.31 -3.61 2.12
C PHE A 113 -15.17 -3.74 3.15
N LEU A 114 -14.03 -3.06 2.96
CA LEU A 114 -12.89 -3.21 3.86
C LEU A 114 -13.13 -2.64 5.26
N PRO A 115 -13.74 -1.45 5.44
CA PRO A 115 -14.13 -0.98 6.77
C PRO A 115 -15.16 -1.89 7.46
N GLU A 116 -16.14 -2.40 6.72
CA GLU A 116 -17.09 -3.38 7.28
C GLU A 116 -16.37 -4.67 7.70
N LEU A 117 -15.47 -5.17 6.86
CA LEU A 117 -14.64 -6.33 7.16
C LEU A 117 -13.81 -6.13 8.43
N VAL A 118 -13.13 -4.99 8.57
CA VAL A 118 -12.32 -4.67 9.76
C VAL A 118 -13.17 -4.69 11.03
N ASN A 119 -14.42 -4.25 10.98
CA ASN A 119 -15.30 -4.24 12.16
C ASN A 119 -15.90 -5.61 12.50
N THR A 120 -16.04 -6.47 11.51
CA THR A 120 -16.82 -7.71 11.61
C THR A 120 -15.97 -8.98 11.55
N THR A 121 -14.70 -8.89 11.16
CA THR A 121 -13.76 -10.02 11.01
C THR A 121 -13.60 -10.87 12.28
N PRO A 122 -13.38 -12.20 12.15
CA PRO A 122 -12.99 -13.08 13.26
C PRO A 122 -11.47 -13.11 13.49
N LYS A 123 -10.70 -12.39 12.68
CA LYS A 123 -9.23 -12.36 12.68
C LYS A 123 -8.75 -10.92 12.84
N PHE A 124 -7.70 -10.71 13.63
CA PHE A 124 -7.04 -9.40 13.66
C PHE A 124 -6.34 -9.12 12.34
N LEU A 125 -6.58 -7.95 11.74
CA LEU A 125 -6.07 -7.62 10.41
C LEU A 125 -4.95 -6.59 10.45
N ASP A 126 -3.89 -6.82 9.68
CA ASP A 126 -2.97 -5.76 9.27
C ASP A 126 -3.30 -5.34 7.84
N VAL A 127 -3.88 -4.14 7.69
CA VAL A 127 -4.35 -3.62 6.41
C VAL A 127 -3.33 -2.63 5.86
N PHE A 128 -2.72 -2.95 4.72
CA PHE A 128 -1.77 -2.10 4.03
C PHE A 128 -2.40 -1.56 2.75
N ILE A 129 -2.37 -0.23 2.60
CA ILE A 129 -2.96 0.48 1.47
C ILE A 129 -1.86 1.27 0.78
N GLU A 130 -1.79 1.19 -0.55
CA GLU A 130 -0.91 2.01 -1.39
C GLU A 130 -1.39 3.46 -1.43
N SER A 131 -1.16 4.19 -0.34
CA SER A 131 -1.51 5.60 -0.22
C SER A 131 -0.42 6.37 0.51
N ASN A 132 -0.35 7.67 0.20
CA ASN A 132 0.51 8.64 0.88
C ASN A 132 0.03 8.93 2.31
N PHE A 133 0.99 9.22 3.20
CA PHE A 133 0.72 9.63 4.58
C PHE A 133 0.04 11.00 4.63
N PRO A 134 -1.08 11.17 5.38
CA PRO A 134 -1.53 12.50 5.76
C PRO A 134 -0.48 13.13 6.67
N THR A 135 -0.16 14.41 6.46
CA THR A 135 0.85 15.08 7.27
C THR A 135 0.37 15.29 8.69
N ILE A 136 1.29 15.65 9.59
CA ILE A 136 1.01 15.87 11.03
C ILE A 136 -0.09 16.94 11.25
N LYS A 137 -0.31 17.84 10.28
CA LYS A 137 -1.39 18.85 10.30
C LYS A 137 -2.62 18.46 9.46
N GLY A 138 -2.59 17.31 8.79
CA GLY A 138 -3.58 16.89 7.79
C GLY A 138 -3.35 17.46 6.38
N GLU A 139 -2.29 18.24 6.15
CA GLU A 139 -1.99 18.97 4.91
C GLU A 139 -0.86 18.31 4.09
N PHE A 140 -1.14 17.62 2.98
CA PHE A 140 -0.14 16.98 2.11
C PHE A 140 0.92 17.97 1.56
N THR A 141 2.21 17.60 1.59
CA THR A 141 3.28 18.43 1.03
C THR A 141 3.30 18.43 -0.50
N ASN A 142 3.81 19.54 -1.04
CA ASN A 142 3.80 19.92 -2.46
C ASN A 142 4.38 18.93 -3.51
N PRO A 143 5.30 17.98 -3.19
CA PRO A 143 5.89 17.14 -4.25
C PRO A 143 4.97 16.08 -4.86
N ILE A 144 3.90 15.66 -4.16
CA ILE A 144 2.87 14.74 -4.70
C ILE A 144 1.93 15.45 -5.67
N GLN A 145 1.96 16.78 -5.69
CA GLN A 145 0.85 17.53 -6.24
C GLN A 145 0.73 17.43 -7.78
N ARG A 146 1.73 16.94 -8.52
CA ARG A 146 1.74 17.09 -9.99
C ARG A 146 0.69 16.32 -10.79
N ASN A 147 0.08 15.25 -10.25
CA ASN A 147 -1.07 14.58 -10.89
C ASN A 147 -2.36 14.57 -10.03
N TYR A 148 -2.30 15.06 -8.78
CA TYR A 148 -3.41 15.02 -7.81
C TYR A 148 -3.88 16.42 -7.37
N PHE A 149 -3.40 17.49 -8.02
CA PHE A 149 -3.64 18.89 -7.60
C PHE A 149 -5.12 19.30 -7.47
N GLU A 150 -6.03 18.73 -8.26
CA GLU A 150 -7.45 19.08 -8.15
C GLU A 150 -8.14 18.37 -6.98
N THR A 151 -7.61 17.25 -6.50
CA THR A 151 -8.29 16.42 -5.50
C THR A 151 -7.89 16.79 -4.08
N ASP A 152 -6.67 17.30 -3.87
CA ASP A 152 -6.11 17.52 -2.53
C ASP A 152 -6.45 18.91 -1.91
N LEU A 153 -6.57 19.97 -2.72
CA LEU A 153 -7.09 21.27 -2.26
C LEU A 153 -8.61 21.22 -2.06
N ASP A 154 -9.32 20.53 -2.94
CA ASP A 154 -10.74 20.20 -2.79
C ASP A 154 -10.95 19.32 -1.54
N TYR A 155 -10.06 18.36 -1.27
CA TYR A 155 -10.03 17.56 -0.03
C TYR A 155 -9.88 18.42 1.23
N MET A 156 -8.93 19.35 1.29
CA MET A 156 -8.75 20.20 2.49
C MET A 156 -9.94 21.14 2.70
N TYR A 157 -10.48 21.70 1.61
CA TYR A 157 -11.69 22.51 1.65
C TYR A 157 -12.90 21.70 2.14
N ARG A 158 -13.08 20.46 1.66
CA ARG A 158 -14.22 19.61 2.02
C ARG A 158 -14.08 18.92 3.38
N LEU A 159 -12.88 18.58 3.84
CA LEU A 159 -12.66 18.16 5.23
C LEU A 159 -13.05 19.25 6.22
N ASN A 160 -12.75 20.51 5.90
CA ASN A 160 -13.21 21.64 6.69
C ASN A 160 -14.74 21.79 6.64
N GLN A 161 -15.38 21.53 5.49
CA GLN A 161 -16.84 21.47 5.40
C GLN A 161 -17.43 20.33 6.25
N ILE A 162 -16.85 19.12 6.22
CA ILE A 162 -17.29 17.96 7.03
C ILE A 162 -17.17 18.27 8.52
N LYS A 163 -16.06 18.88 8.95
CA LYS A 163 -15.87 19.28 10.36
C LYS A 163 -16.89 20.32 10.82
N ASN A 164 -17.32 21.21 9.93
CA ASN A 164 -18.21 22.30 10.28
C ASN A 164 -19.71 21.96 10.10
N HIS A 165 -20.04 20.98 9.24
CA HIS A 165 -21.42 20.62 8.88
C HIS A 165 -21.59 19.09 8.70
N PRO A 166 -21.49 18.29 9.77
CA PRO A 166 -21.56 16.83 9.69
C PRO A 166 -22.90 16.30 9.16
N ASP A 167 -24.00 17.03 9.40
CA ASP A 167 -25.36 16.60 9.03
C ASP A 167 -25.70 16.77 7.54
N ASN A 168 -24.86 17.48 6.77
CA ASN A 168 -25.03 17.70 5.33
C ASN A 168 -24.26 16.68 4.47
N PHE A 169 -23.78 15.59 5.07
CA PHE A 169 -22.99 14.60 4.38
C PHE A 169 -23.86 13.73 3.46
N VAL A 170 -23.88 14.05 2.18
CA VAL A 170 -24.24 13.10 1.13
C VAL A 170 -22.97 12.28 0.85
N PRO A 171 -23.01 10.93 0.91
CA PRO A 171 -21.90 10.10 0.50
C PRO A 171 -21.48 10.48 -0.92
N LEU A 172 -20.30 11.08 -1.06
CA LEU A 172 -19.82 11.53 -2.36
C LEU A 172 -19.55 10.30 -3.24
N SER A 173 -20.21 10.26 -4.40
CA SER A 173 -19.92 9.26 -5.43
C SER A 173 -18.43 9.29 -5.76
N SER A 174 -17.81 8.11 -5.80
CA SER A 174 -16.39 7.85 -6.11
C SER A 174 -15.83 8.57 -7.36
N THR A 175 -16.70 9.07 -8.23
CA THR A 175 -16.38 9.84 -9.44
C THR A 175 -15.87 11.27 -9.20
N LEU A 176 -16.12 11.89 -8.04
CA LEU A 176 -15.78 13.31 -7.79
C LEU A 176 -14.49 13.53 -6.96
N LEU A 177 -13.97 12.51 -6.27
CA LEU A 177 -12.92 12.65 -5.24
C LEU A 177 -11.53 12.11 -5.63
N GLY A 178 -11.20 12.05 -6.91
CA GLY A 178 -9.86 11.59 -7.31
C GLY A 178 -9.66 10.07 -7.27
N GLY A 179 -10.77 9.33 -7.29
CA GLY A 179 -10.76 7.87 -7.41
C GLY A 179 -10.95 7.12 -6.09
N ARG A 180 -11.17 5.82 -6.24
CA ARG A 180 -11.53 4.86 -5.20
C ARG A 180 -10.51 4.74 -4.06
N MET A 181 -9.23 4.80 -4.41
CA MET A 181 -8.12 4.78 -3.44
C MET A 181 -8.26 5.90 -2.41
N MET A 182 -8.76 7.08 -2.83
CA MET A 182 -9.00 8.20 -1.91
C MET A 182 -10.20 7.94 -1.00
N SER A 183 -11.29 7.37 -1.52
CA SER A 183 -12.44 6.97 -0.69
C SER A 183 -12.04 5.94 0.36
N LEU A 184 -11.26 4.93 -0.03
CA LEU A 184 -10.73 3.92 0.90
C LEU A 184 -9.78 4.55 1.94
N LYS A 185 -8.97 5.52 1.52
CA LYS A 185 -8.09 6.27 2.41
C LYS A 185 -8.90 7.06 3.46
N LEU A 186 -10.01 7.66 3.05
CA LEU A 186 -10.88 8.41 3.94
C LEU A 186 -11.58 7.50 4.95
N SER A 187 -12.03 6.31 4.53
CA SER A 187 -12.74 5.40 5.43
C SER A 187 -11.89 4.82 6.56
N PHE A 188 -10.55 4.92 6.46
CA PHE A 188 -9.63 4.51 7.53
C PHE A 188 -8.94 5.65 8.28
N LEU A 189 -9.34 6.91 8.04
CA LEU A 189 -8.65 8.07 8.62
C LEU A 189 -8.56 8.00 10.17
N THR A 190 -9.63 7.57 10.84
CA THR A 190 -9.65 7.38 12.29
C THR A 190 -8.57 6.39 12.76
N CYS A 191 -8.37 5.31 12.01
CA CYS A 191 -7.43 4.22 12.35
C CYS A 191 -5.97 4.55 12.09
N LEU A 192 -5.70 5.67 11.43
CA LEU A 192 -4.34 6.11 11.09
C LEU A 192 -3.85 7.22 12.00
N ASN A 193 -4.75 8.14 12.39
CA ASN A 193 -4.37 9.27 13.21
C ASN A 193 -4.00 8.81 14.62
N LYS A 194 -2.81 9.21 15.08
CA LYS A 194 -2.22 8.80 16.36
C LYS A 194 -3.17 9.03 17.55
N THR A 195 -3.99 10.07 17.51
CA THR A 195 -4.92 10.41 18.59
C THR A 195 -6.21 9.59 18.57
N THR A 196 -6.63 9.09 17.41
CA THR A 196 -7.92 8.41 17.23
C THR A 196 -7.81 6.93 16.92
N ARG A 197 -6.63 6.43 16.56
CA ARG A 197 -6.41 5.02 16.16
C ARG A 197 -6.65 3.98 17.27
N ALA A 198 -6.81 4.43 18.52
CA ALA A 198 -7.20 3.59 19.65
C ALA A 198 -8.73 3.51 19.83
N SER A 199 -9.50 4.09 18.91
CA SER A 199 -10.96 4.03 18.90
C SER A 199 -11.48 2.60 18.69
N GLU A 200 -12.74 2.39 19.05
CA GLU A 200 -13.39 1.07 19.00
C GLU A 200 -13.42 0.48 17.59
N GLU A 201 -13.69 1.29 16.57
CA GLU A 201 -13.77 0.88 15.16
C GLU A 201 -12.43 0.39 14.58
N CYS A 202 -11.32 0.72 15.23
CA CYS A 202 -9.98 0.30 14.81
C CYS A 202 -9.45 -0.88 15.64
N ARG A 203 -10.20 -1.34 16.64
CA ARG A 203 -9.72 -2.34 17.62
C ARG A 203 -9.24 -3.64 16.98
N LEU A 204 -9.85 -4.04 15.88
CA LEU A 204 -9.61 -5.33 15.24
C LEU A 204 -8.59 -5.26 14.10
N ALA A 205 -8.01 -4.08 13.83
CA ALA A 205 -7.03 -3.95 12.78
C ALA A 205 -5.97 -2.85 13.03
N ARG A 206 -4.79 -3.07 12.46
CA ARG A 206 -3.83 -1.99 12.22
C ARG A 206 -3.89 -1.59 10.77
N VAL A 207 -4.13 -0.31 10.50
CA VAL A 207 -4.11 0.22 9.14
C VAL A 207 -2.80 0.95 8.89
N HIS A 208 -2.22 0.72 7.72
CA HIS A 208 -0.91 1.22 7.33
C HIS A 208 -0.97 1.84 5.94
N TYR A 209 -0.51 3.07 5.83
CA TYR A 209 -0.15 3.68 4.55
C TYR A 209 1.30 3.38 4.24
N THR A 210 1.55 3.08 2.98
CA THR A 210 2.81 2.46 2.56
C THR A 210 3.57 3.26 1.53
N ASP A 211 2.92 4.24 0.88
CA ASP A 211 3.61 5.13 -0.03
C ASP A 211 4.52 6.08 0.76
N THR A 212 5.79 5.68 0.82
CA THR A 212 6.87 6.37 1.54
C THR A 212 7.80 7.13 0.61
N ARG A 213 7.48 7.18 -0.69
CA ARG A 213 8.22 7.98 -1.66
C ARG A 213 8.18 9.46 -1.31
N CYS A 214 7.16 9.87 -0.55
CA CYS A 214 6.90 11.24 -0.16
C CYS A 214 7.34 11.47 1.30
N ASP A 215 8.34 12.32 1.50
CA ASP A 215 8.82 12.68 2.83
C ASP A 215 8.63 14.17 3.10
N GLU A 216 7.84 14.48 4.13
CA GLU A 216 7.55 15.82 4.62
C GLU A 216 8.79 16.52 5.21
N ASN A 217 9.77 15.75 5.70
CA ASN A 217 10.97 16.29 6.35
C ASN A 217 12.17 16.39 5.42
N VAL A 218 12.02 15.88 4.19
CA VAL A 218 13.09 15.89 3.22
C VAL A 218 12.92 17.15 2.37
N ASN A 219 13.48 18.25 2.88
CA ASN A 219 13.87 19.42 2.07
C ASN A 219 14.93 19.06 1.01
N TYR A 220 15.42 17.82 1.01
CA TYR A 220 16.34 17.28 0.02
C TYR A 220 15.55 16.61 -1.11
N TYR A 221 15.05 17.39 -2.06
CA TYR A 221 14.57 16.81 -3.31
C TYR A 221 15.71 15.98 -3.88
N ASP A 222 15.58 14.64 -3.85
CA ASP A 222 16.62 13.76 -4.39
C ASP A 222 16.91 14.26 -5.81
N PRO A 223 18.18 14.57 -6.17
CA PRO A 223 18.55 15.03 -7.49
C PRO A 223 17.96 14.17 -8.61
N VAL A 224 17.78 12.86 -8.36
CA VAL A 224 17.07 11.92 -9.23
C VAL A 224 15.62 12.37 -9.48
N ASN A 225 14.83 12.47 -8.42
CA ASN A 225 13.42 12.83 -8.53
C ASN A 225 13.29 14.23 -9.13
N LYS A 226 14.20 15.15 -8.79
CA LYS A 226 14.16 16.53 -9.30
C LYS A 226 14.39 16.59 -10.80
N PHE A 227 15.37 15.81 -11.27
CA PHE A 227 15.69 15.68 -12.67
C PHE A 227 14.49 15.14 -13.46
N MET A 228 13.89 14.05 -12.97
CA MET A 228 12.72 13.44 -13.62
C MET A 228 11.52 14.36 -13.68
N ASP A 229 11.29 15.09 -12.61
CA ASP A 229 10.24 16.09 -12.54
C ASP A 229 10.39 17.19 -13.56
N ASP A 230 11.59 17.73 -13.70
CA ASP A 230 11.83 18.80 -14.66
C ASP A 230 11.83 18.24 -16.10
N LEU A 231 12.29 16.99 -16.29
CA LEU A 231 12.30 16.31 -17.59
C LEU A 231 10.87 16.05 -18.09
N SER A 232 9.96 15.60 -17.22
CA SER A 232 8.54 15.40 -17.57
C SER A 232 7.81 16.69 -17.97
N LYS A 233 8.29 17.85 -17.49
CA LYS A 233 7.74 19.17 -17.83
C LYS A 233 8.39 19.79 -19.06
N PHE A 234 9.56 19.29 -19.44
CA PHE A 234 10.41 19.89 -20.46
C PHE A 234 9.65 20.17 -21.77
N GLU A 235 8.92 19.18 -22.30
CA GLU A 235 8.16 19.33 -23.55
C GLU A 235 7.07 20.42 -23.46
N LYS A 236 6.41 20.53 -22.31
CA LYS A 236 5.41 21.58 -22.08
C LYS A 236 6.07 22.94 -21.98
N GLU A 237 7.21 23.03 -21.31
CA GLU A 237 7.93 24.29 -21.13
C GLU A 237 8.49 24.84 -22.45
N ILE A 238 9.08 23.99 -23.32
CA ILE A 238 9.58 24.43 -24.63
C ILE A 238 8.47 24.87 -25.59
N LYS A 239 7.21 24.44 -25.37
CA LYS A 239 6.03 24.91 -26.12
C LYS A 239 5.53 26.27 -25.63
N GLN A 240 5.80 26.63 -24.37
CA GLN A 240 5.28 27.83 -23.72
C GLN A 240 6.30 28.97 -23.62
N ARG A 241 7.58 28.65 -23.69
CA ARG A 241 8.70 29.59 -23.52
C ARG A 241 9.71 29.41 -24.65
N ASP A 242 10.69 30.31 -24.71
CA ASP A 242 11.78 30.20 -25.68
C ASP A 242 12.53 28.87 -25.49
N ARG A 243 12.55 28.05 -26.54
CA ARG A 243 13.12 26.69 -26.51
C ARG A 243 14.62 26.68 -26.20
N ILE A 244 15.36 27.71 -26.60
CA ILE A 244 16.81 27.80 -26.37
C ILE A 244 17.05 28.07 -24.89
N VAL A 245 16.33 29.04 -24.32
CA VAL A 245 16.40 29.38 -22.90
C VAL A 245 16.05 28.18 -22.03
N VAL A 246 14.90 27.53 -22.27
CA VAL A 246 14.45 26.37 -21.47
C VAL A 246 15.46 25.23 -21.53
N THR A 247 15.99 24.92 -22.71
CA THR A 247 16.96 23.82 -22.87
C THR A 247 18.28 24.11 -22.16
N ASN A 248 18.79 25.34 -22.27
CA ASN A 248 20.03 25.73 -21.58
C ASN A 248 19.83 25.77 -20.06
N ASP A 249 18.69 26.29 -19.59
CA ASP A 249 18.34 26.29 -18.17
C ASP A 249 18.27 24.87 -17.62
N PHE A 250 17.62 23.94 -18.34
CA PHE A 250 17.53 22.54 -17.94
C PHE A 250 18.92 21.90 -17.82
N ILE A 251 19.76 22.02 -18.85
CA ILE A 251 21.11 21.42 -18.87
C ILE A 251 21.96 22.03 -17.75
N SER A 252 21.94 23.36 -17.59
CA SER A 252 22.72 24.04 -16.55
C SER A 252 22.29 23.61 -15.14
N LYS A 253 20.98 23.48 -14.92
CA LYS A 253 20.41 23.09 -13.63
C LYS A 253 20.77 21.66 -13.25
N HIS A 254 20.82 20.77 -14.25
CA HIS A 254 20.96 19.33 -14.04
C HIS A 254 22.31 18.76 -14.46
N ASN A 255 23.32 19.60 -14.71
CA ASN A 255 24.60 19.17 -15.24
C ASN A 255 25.26 18.05 -14.41
N ALA A 256 25.21 18.15 -13.08
CA ALA A 256 25.75 17.11 -12.20
C ALA A 256 25.03 15.75 -12.37
N VAL A 257 23.71 15.75 -12.56
CA VAL A 257 22.94 14.51 -12.80
C VAL A 257 23.26 13.96 -14.18
N LEU A 258 23.35 14.82 -15.20
CA LEU A 258 23.78 14.43 -16.55
C LEU A 258 25.22 13.86 -16.56
N ASP A 259 26.09 14.37 -15.67
CA ASP A 259 27.43 13.84 -15.45
C ASP A 259 27.40 12.42 -14.89
N LEU A 260 26.64 12.22 -13.81
CA LEU A 260 26.51 10.92 -13.16
C LEU A 260 25.89 9.86 -14.09
N LEU A 261 24.91 10.24 -14.91
CA LEU A 261 24.21 9.33 -15.81
C LEU A 261 24.98 9.04 -17.11
N SER A 262 26.09 9.73 -17.38
CA SER A 262 26.90 9.50 -18.59
C SER A 262 27.90 8.35 -18.49
N ASP A 263 28.11 7.80 -17.29
CA ASP A 263 28.93 6.61 -17.04
C ASP A 263 28.06 5.49 -16.45
N ASN A 264 28.09 4.29 -17.06
CA ASN A 264 27.18 3.20 -16.67
C ASN A 264 27.37 2.74 -15.22
N SER A 265 28.61 2.68 -14.72
CA SER A 265 28.89 2.24 -13.35
C SER A 265 28.39 3.25 -12.32
N THR A 266 28.67 4.53 -12.58
CA THR A 266 28.23 5.66 -11.74
C THR A 266 26.71 5.81 -11.78
N ALA A 267 26.09 5.67 -12.95
CA ALA A 267 24.65 5.72 -13.14
C ALA A 267 23.95 4.64 -12.31
N LYS A 268 24.46 3.39 -12.33
CA LYS A 268 23.91 2.30 -11.52
C LYS A 268 23.90 2.63 -10.03
N ASN A 269 25.04 3.08 -9.49
CA ASN A 269 25.14 3.44 -8.07
C ASN A 269 24.21 4.61 -7.70
N PHE A 270 24.11 5.61 -8.59
CA PHE A 270 23.23 6.75 -8.40
C PHE A 270 21.75 6.34 -8.40
N LEU A 271 21.32 5.52 -9.36
CA LEU A 271 19.94 5.04 -9.48
C LEU A 271 19.53 4.14 -8.31
N LEU A 272 20.44 3.31 -7.80
CA LEU A 272 20.22 2.52 -6.59
C LEU A 272 20.15 3.38 -5.31
N GLY A 273 20.58 4.65 -5.39
CA GLY A 273 20.56 5.59 -4.29
C GLY A 273 19.17 5.81 -3.68
N VAL A 274 18.10 5.59 -4.46
CA VAL A 274 16.71 5.73 -4.02
C VAL A 274 16.36 4.80 -2.84
N TYR A 275 17.10 3.70 -2.66
CA TYR A 275 16.91 2.77 -1.54
C TYR A 275 17.56 3.23 -0.23
N PHE A 276 18.34 4.30 -0.22
CA PHE A 276 18.84 4.93 1.02
C PHE A 276 17.81 5.81 1.72
N ASN A 277 16.53 5.75 1.30
CA ASN A 277 15.42 6.44 1.93
C ASN A 277 15.36 6.18 3.46
N THR A 278 15.38 7.24 4.26
CA THR A 278 15.46 7.16 5.74
C THR A 278 14.27 6.40 6.36
N LYS A 279 13.05 6.60 5.84
CA LYS A 279 11.84 5.90 6.33
C LYS A 279 11.93 4.40 6.03
N LEU A 280 12.38 4.06 4.83
CA LEU A 280 12.62 2.68 4.41
C LEU A 280 13.64 1.99 5.32
N GLN A 281 14.81 2.61 5.48
CA GLN A 281 15.89 2.07 6.31
C GLN A 281 15.47 1.88 7.78
N LYS A 282 14.62 2.77 8.30
CA LYS A 282 14.07 2.65 9.66
C LYS A 282 13.18 1.42 9.84
N GLU A 283 12.33 1.09 8.87
CA GLU A 283 11.47 -0.10 8.98
C GLU A 283 12.21 -1.38 8.61
N LEU A 284 13.15 -1.36 7.66
CA LEU A 284 14.04 -2.49 7.38
C LEU A 284 14.81 -2.95 8.62
N LYS A 285 15.35 -2.02 9.43
CA LYS A 285 16.05 -2.36 10.69
C LYS A 285 15.19 -3.14 11.69
N LYS A 286 13.87 -3.10 11.56
CA LYS A 286 12.91 -3.81 12.43
C LYS A 286 12.37 -5.09 11.82
N SER A 287 12.69 -5.35 10.54
CA SER A 287 12.27 -6.54 9.81
C SER A 287 13.27 -7.66 10.02
N TYR A 288 12.77 -8.85 10.38
CA TYR A 288 13.61 -10.05 10.45
C TYR A 288 13.91 -10.66 9.07
N LEU A 289 13.33 -10.14 7.98
CA LEU A 289 13.66 -10.51 6.59
C LEU A 289 14.32 -9.37 5.81
N SER A 290 14.93 -8.40 6.51
CA SER A 290 15.51 -7.21 5.88
C SER A 290 16.53 -7.53 4.79
N LYS A 291 17.38 -8.55 5.01
CA LYS A 291 18.41 -8.98 4.06
C LYS A 291 17.77 -9.54 2.79
N GLU A 292 16.85 -10.51 2.93
CA GLU A 292 16.19 -11.19 1.83
C GLU A 292 15.36 -10.23 0.98
N ILE A 293 14.64 -9.30 1.62
CA ILE A 293 13.88 -8.26 0.92
C ILE A 293 14.84 -7.40 0.09
N MET A 294 15.93 -6.91 0.70
CA MET A 294 16.87 -6.04 0.00
C MET A 294 17.60 -6.74 -1.14
N GLU A 295 18.07 -7.97 -0.95
CA GLU A 295 18.73 -8.75 -1.99
C GLU A 295 17.82 -8.97 -3.20
N PHE A 296 16.53 -9.30 -2.97
CA PHE A 296 15.55 -9.48 -4.03
C PHE A 296 15.31 -8.18 -4.82
N TYR A 297 15.03 -7.07 -4.15
CA TYR A 297 14.71 -5.82 -4.83
C TYR A 297 15.94 -5.10 -5.41
N GLN A 298 17.14 -5.30 -4.86
CA GLN A 298 18.38 -4.85 -5.48
C GLN A 298 18.65 -5.62 -6.77
N LYS A 299 18.45 -6.94 -6.79
CA LYS A 299 18.56 -7.73 -8.02
C LYS A 299 17.56 -7.26 -9.07
N PHE A 300 16.29 -7.09 -8.70
CA PHE A 300 15.27 -6.55 -9.59
C PHE A 300 15.65 -5.16 -10.14
N ALA A 301 16.11 -4.25 -9.28
CA ALA A 301 16.55 -2.92 -9.70
C ALA A 301 17.70 -2.99 -10.69
N MET A 302 18.69 -3.83 -10.41
CA MET A 302 19.82 -4.05 -11.31
C MET A 302 19.35 -4.56 -12.67
N GLU A 303 18.42 -5.52 -12.73
CA GLU A 303 17.85 -6.00 -14.00
C GLU A 303 17.12 -4.88 -14.77
N GLN A 304 16.38 -4.00 -14.08
CA GLN A 304 15.71 -2.86 -14.72
C GLN A 304 16.70 -1.82 -15.25
N ILE A 305 17.74 -1.52 -14.47
CA ILE A 305 18.80 -0.58 -14.84
C ILE A 305 19.63 -1.16 -15.99
N ASP A 306 20.00 -2.43 -15.91
CA ASP A 306 20.75 -3.13 -16.94
C ASP A 306 19.95 -3.16 -18.23
N LYS A 307 18.68 -3.56 -18.22
CA LYS A 307 17.83 -3.52 -19.42
C LYS A 307 17.75 -2.13 -20.07
N ALA A 308 17.82 -1.06 -19.28
CA ALA A 308 17.78 0.30 -19.77
C ALA A 308 19.12 0.83 -20.30
N LEU A 309 20.22 0.38 -19.69
CA LEU A 309 21.58 0.81 -20.03
C LEU A 309 22.24 -0.14 -21.04
N GLU A 310 21.83 -1.40 -21.11
CA GLU A 310 22.24 -2.41 -22.07
C GLU A 310 21.66 -2.07 -23.44
N GLY A 311 22.57 -1.90 -24.41
CA GLY A 311 22.31 -1.23 -25.69
C GLY A 311 22.97 0.14 -25.78
N GLY A 312 23.44 0.70 -24.66
CA GLY A 312 24.19 1.95 -24.61
C GLY A 312 23.38 3.18 -24.99
N LEU A 313 22.10 3.04 -25.36
CA LEU A 313 21.27 4.10 -25.93
C LEU A 313 21.09 5.28 -24.97
N VAL A 314 20.75 4.99 -23.71
CA VAL A 314 20.57 6.04 -22.68
C VAL A 314 21.91 6.74 -22.38
N ALA A 315 22.98 5.98 -22.19
CA ALA A 315 24.32 6.54 -21.98
C ALA A 315 24.85 7.30 -23.20
N GLU A 316 24.51 6.85 -24.42
CA GLU A 316 24.78 7.54 -25.67
C GLU A 316 23.98 8.84 -25.76
N TYR A 317 22.71 8.86 -25.36
CA TYR A 317 21.91 10.08 -25.32
C TYR A 317 22.54 11.11 -24.39
N PHE A 318 22.98 10.72 -23.20
CA PHE A 318 23.70 11.63 -22.30
C PHE A 318 25.03 12.12 -22.89
N ARG A 319 25.83 11.23 -23.51
CA ARG A 319 27.08 11.62 -24.19
C ARG A 319 26.84 12.58 -25.35
N ARG A 320 25.81 12.35 -26.16
CA ARG A 320 25.41 13.22 -27.29
C ARG A 320 24.84 14.54 -26.81
N LEU A 321 24.06 14.54 -25.73
CA LEU A 321 23.49 15.74 -25.13
C LEU A 321 24.58 16.71 -24.68
N LYS A 322 25.67 16.18 -24.11
CA LYS A 322 26.84 16.95 -23.69
C LYS A 322 27.69 17.45 -24.85
N SER A 323 27.92 16.60 -25.85
CA SER A 323 28.82 16.91 -26.96
C SER A 323 28.17 17.73 -28.07
N SER A 324 26.84 17.72 -28.19
CA SER A 324 26.15 18.47 -29.23
C SER A 324 26.27 19.98 -29.00
N LYS A 325 26.61 20.69 -30.07
CA LYS A 325 26.59 22.16 -30.13
C LYS A 325 25.26 22.70 -30.64
N LYS A 326 24.41 21.85 -31.23
CA LYS A 326 23.13 22.24 -31.82
C LYS A 326 22.02 22.13 -30.79
N ILE A 327 21.19 23.17 -30.69
CA ILE A 327 20.07 23.18 -29.75
C ILE A 327 18.99 22.17 -30.12
N ASP A 328 18.74 21.98 -31.41
CA ASP A 328 17.72 21.04 -31.89
C ASP A 328 18.06 19.59 -31.51
N ASP A 329 19.31 19.17 -31.68
CA ASP A 329 19.78 17.85 -31.24
C ASP A 329 19.56 17.67 -29.72
N LYS A 330 19.82 18.70 -28.91
CA LYS A 330 19.63 18.62 -27.45
C LYS A 330 18.16 18.46 -27.07
N ILE A 331 17.26 19.17 -27.75
CA ILE A 331 15.82 19.07 -27.56
C ILE A 331 15.34 17.65 -27.92
N GLU A 332 15.78 17.12 -29.06
CA GLU A 332 15.45 15.76 -29.51
C GLU A 332 15.89 14.71 -28.47
N LEU A 333 17.13 14.82 -27.99
CA LEU A 333 17.68 13.89 -26.99
C LEU A 333 16.96 13.98 -25.64
N LEU A 334 16.64 15.19 -25.17
CA LEU A 334 15.86 15.37 -23.93
C LEU A 334 14.44 14.81 -24.07
N SER A 335 13.81 14.98 -25.24
CA SER A 335 12.49 14.41 -25.52
C SER A 335 12.56 12.87 -25.51
N ALA A 336 13.55 12.28 -26.17
CA ALA A 336 13.76 10.83 -26.15
C ALA A 336 14.05 10.29 -24.73
N LEU A 337 14.85 11.01 -23.93
CA LEU A 337 15.08 10.66 -22.53
C LEU A 337 13.78 10.74 -21.70
N SER A 338 12.91 11.70 -22.00
CA SER A 338 11.62 11.85 -21.33
C SER A 338 10.64 10.70 -21.61
N GLU A 339 10.83 9.96 -22.70
CA GLU A 339 10.03 8.75 -23.01
C GLU A 339 10.58 7.51 -22.28
N VAL A 340 11.91 7.36 -22.24
CA VAL A 340 12.55 6.12 -21.75
C VAL A 340 12.71 6.12 -20.23
N LEU A 341 13.17 7.22 -19.64
CA LEU A 341 13.52 7.27 -18.23
C LEU A 341 12.34 7.06 -17.28
N PRO A 342 11.14 7.61 -17.50
CA PRO A 342 10.04 7.45 -16.55
C PRO A 342 9.72 5.99 -16.23
N THR A 343 9.76 5.09 -17.22
CA THR A 343 9.48 3.67 -16.98
C THR A 343 10.47 3.04 -16.00
N ILE A 344 11.76 3.36 -16.12
CA ILE A 344 12.82 2.85 -15.24
C ILE A 344 12.62 3.41 -13.83
N PHE A 345 12.42 4.72 -13.73
CA PHE A 345 12.27 5.39 -12.44
C PHE A 345 10.99 4.99 -11.72
N VAL A 346 9.89 4.81 -12.45
CA VAL A 346 8.64 4.30 -11.87
C VAL A 346 8.89 2.93 -11.25
N ASN A 347 9.59 2.02 -11.94
CA ASN A 347 9.91 0.69 -11.39
C ASN A 347 10.81 0.75 -10.15
N LEU A 348 11.87 1.59 -10.17
CA LEU A 348 12.80 1.73 -9.04
C LEU A 348 12.15 2.40 -7.83
N THR A 349 11.33 3.42 -8.06
CA THR A 349 10.65 4.15 -6.98
C THR A 349 9.46 3.36 -6.43
N ALA A 350 8.73 2.63 -7.27
CA ALA A 350 7.68 1.70 -6.85
C ALA A 350 8.21 0.64 -5.88
N ALA A 351 9.40 0.10 -6.14
CA ALA A 351 10.04 -0.87 -5.26
C ALA A 351 10.26 -0.35 -3.82
N ILE A 352 10.41 0.97 -3.61
CA ILE A 352 10.51 1.54 -2.25
C ILE A 352 9.25 1.24 -1.44
N VAL A 353 8.08 1.35 -2.07
CA VAL A 353 6.77 1.08 -1.45
C VAL A 353 6.65 -0.40 -1.10
N ASP A 354 7.09 -1.28 -2.00
CA ASP A 354 7.06 -2.72 -1.77
C ASP A 354 8.01 -3.14 -0.64
N ILE A 355 9.27 -2.68 -0.67
CA ILE A 355 10.26 -2.97 0.36
C ILE A 355 9.76 -2.46 1.71
N TYR A 356 9.18 -1.25 1.77
CA TYR A 356 8.60 -0.69 2.99
C TYR A 356 7.47 -1.57 3.53
N THR A 357 6.55 -1.98 2.67
CA THR A 357 5.41 -2.84 3.02
C THR A 357 5.87 -4.18 3.54
N LEU A 358 6.75 -4.86 2.81
CA LEU A 358 7.33 -6.15 3.20
C LEU A 358 8.09 -6.04 4.52
N ALA A 359 8.88 -4.99 4.72
CA ALA A 359 9.59 -4.76 5.97
C ALA A 359 8.62 -4.66 7.17
N ARG A 360 7.43 -4.06 6.98
CA ARG A 360 6.40 -4.01 8.03
C ARG A 360 5.68 -5.35 8.23
N ILE A 361 5.43 -6.11 7.16
CA ILE A 361 4.82 -7.45 7.25
C ILE A 361 5.69 -8.40 8.11
N PHE A 362 7.02 -8.30 7.97
CA PHE A 362 7.99 -9.12 8.69
C PHE A 362 8.61 -8.41 9.91
N LYS A 363 7.86 -7.49 10.51
CA LYS A 363 8.27 -6.79 11.73
C LYS A 363 7.75 -7.47 13.00
N ILE A 364 8.52 -7.34 14.08
CA ILE A 364 8.08 -7.64 15.45
C ILE A 364 7.72 -6.33 16.15
N VAL A 365 6.52 -6.28 16.74
CA VAL A 365 6.03 -5.17 17.54
C VAL A 365 6.33 -5.48 19.00
N ASP A 366 7.10 -4.60 19.64
CA ASP A 366 7.44 -4.75 21.06
C ASP A 366 6.24 -4.39 21.94
N LYS A 367 5.84 -5.34 22.80
CA LYS A 367 4.80 -5.17 23.84
C LYS A 367 3.50 -4.56 23.30
N PRO A 368 2.86 -5.17 22.29
CA PRO A 368 1.54 -4.73 21.85
C PRO A 368 0.54 -4.88 23.00
N LYS A 369 -0.39 -3.93 23.13
CA LYS A 369 -1.52 -4.05 24.06
C LYS A 369 -2.74 -4.48 23.26
N ASP A 370 -3.32 -5.63 23.61
CA ASP A 370 -4.54 -6.17 22.98
C ASP A 370 -4.44 -6.32 21.45
N GLU A 371 -3.24 -6.56 20.92
CA GLU A 371 -2.93 -6.76 19.50
C GLU A 371 -1.85 -7.85 19.35
N PRO A 372 -1.73 -8.51 18.18
CA PRO A 372 -0.67 -9.47 17.93
C PRO A 372 0.70 -8.79 17.79
N SER A 373 1.76 -9.44 18.28
CA SER A 373 3.15 -8.96 18.21
C SER A 373 3.75 -9.01 16.81
N GLN A 374 3.10 -9.69 15.86
CA GLN A 374 3.49 -9.72 14.46
C GLN A 374 2.24 -9.65 13.58
N PRO A 375 2.33 -9.12 12.36
CA PRO A 375 1.26 -9.27 11.38
C PRO A 375 1.01 -10.75 11.05
N ARG A 376 -0.25 -11.20 11.11
CA ARG A 376 -0.64 -12.61 10.88
C ARG A 376 -1.62 -12.75 9.73
N ASN A 377 -2.70 -11.98 9.76
CA ASN A 377 -3.69 -11.92 8.70
C ASN A 377 -3.59 -10.54 8.06
N ILE A 378 -3.12 -10.51 6.82
CA ILE A 378 -2.65 -9.29 6.17
C ILE A 378 -3.51 -9.01 4.95
N ILE A 379 -4.06 -7.80 4.85
CA ILE A 379 -4.73 -7.30 3.64
C ILE A 379 -3.76 -6.37 2.92
N LEU A 380 -3.51 -6.62 1.63
CA LEU A 380 -2.78 -5.70 0.77
C LEU A 380 -3.76 -5.13 -0.26
N TYR A 381 -3.97 -3.81 -0.27
CA TYR A 381 -4.70 -3.12 -1.34
C TYR A 381 -3.75 -2.19 -2.12
N PHE A 382 -3.35 -2.64 -3.31
CA PHE A 382 -2.29 -2.00 -4.11
C PHE A 382 -2.61 -2.06 -5.60
N GLY A 383 -1.91 -1.25 -6.40
CA GLY A 383 -1.86 -1.43 -7.84
C GLY A 383 -1.39 -2.84 -8.19
N ARG A 384 -1.96 -3.42 -9.25
CA ARG A 384 -1.68 -4.79 -9.69
C ARG A 384 -0.18 -5.10 -9.81
N TYR A 385 0.62 -4.17 -10.30
CA TYR A 385 2.05 -4.35 -10.49
C TYR A 385 2.81 -4.60 -9.16
N HIS A 386 2.46 -3.85 -8.11
CA HIS A 386 3.01 -4.04 -6.77
C HIS A 386 2.69 -5.44 -6.22
N ILE A 387 1.43 -5.89 -6.38
CA ILE A 387 1.01 -7.23 -5.95
C ILE A 387 1.81 -8.32 -6.66
N LEU A 388 1.97 -8.24 -7.99
CA LEU A 388 2.76 -9.21 -8.75
C LEU A 388 4.19 -9.29 -8.21
N LYS A 389 4.84 -8.15 -7.97
CA LYS A 389 6.23 -8.14 -7.53
C LYS A 389 6.41 -8.62 -6.09
N MET A 390 5.51 -8.23 -5.18
CA MET A 390 5.48 -8.77 -3.82
C MET A 390 5.21 -10.27 -3.81
N ASN A 391 4.33 -10.78 -4.68
CA ASN A 391 4.05 -12.21 -4.78
C ASN A 391 5.27 -13.01 -5.25
N GLU A 392 6.05 -12.50 -6.20
CA GLU A 392 7.32 -13.11 -6.60
C GLU A 392 8.28 -13.23 -5.41
N PHE A 393 8.44 -12.16 -4.63
CA PHE A 393 9.27 -12.18 -3.43
C PHE A 393 8.74 -13.19 -2.40
N LEU A 394 7.45 -13.11 -2.05
CA LEU A 394 6.82 -13.97 -1.04
C LEU A 394 6.93 -15.45 -1.43
N THR A 395 6.71 -15.79 -2.69
CA THR A 395 6.87 -17.15 -3.21
C THR A 395 8.33 -17.60 -3.11
N SER A 396 9.30 -16.73 -3.41
CA SER A 396 10.72 -17.05 -3.32
C SER A 396 11.20 -17.42 -1.92
N ILE A 397 10.49 -16.98 -0.87
CA ILE A 397 10.80 -17.30 0.53
C ILE A 397 9.90 -18.40 1.12
N GLY A 398 9.05 -19.04 0.30
CA GLY A 398 8.24 -20.20 0.68
C GLY A 398 6.80 -19.87 1.11
N PHE A 399 6.19 -18.81 0.55
CA PHE A 399 4.74 -18.68 0.56
C PHE A 399 4.14 -19.48 -0.62
N GLU A 400 2.96 -20.04 -0.38
CA GLU A 400 2.18 -20.77 -1.38
C GLU A 400 0.96 -19.93 -1.77
N ILE A 401 0.72 -19.80 -3.07
CA ILE A 401 -0.53 -19.22 -3.59
C ILE A 401 -1.60 -20.31 -3.46
N VAL A 402 -2.57 -20.11 -2.57
CA VAL A 402 -3.67 -21.06 -2.31
C VAL A 402 -4.97 -20.69 -3.03
N TYR A 403 -5.05 -19.45 -3.49
CA TYR A 403 -6.13 -18.91 -4.29
C TYR A 403 -5.60 -17.78 -5.16
N GLU A 404 -6.01 -17.75 -6.42
CA GLU A 404 -5.80 -16.63 -7.33
C GLU A 404 -7.02 -16.52 -8.23
N ASP A 405 -7.48 -15.29 -8.41
CA ASP A 405 -8.52 -14.97 -9.38
C ASP A 405 -8.21 -13.61 -10.01
N GLN A 406 -8.52 -13.48 -11.29
CA GLN A 406 -8.33 -12.26 -12.04
C GLN A 406 -9.53 -12.05 -12.94
N SER A 407 -10.16 -10.90 -12.77
CA SER A 407 -11.30 -10.51 -13.57
C SER A 407 -10.89 -10.12 -14.99
N LYS A 408 -11.84 -10.28 -15.91
CA LYS A 408 -11.78 -9.68 -17.25
C LYS A 408 -12.20 -8.22 -17.24
N GLN A 409 -12.94 -7.79 -16.21
CA GLN A 409 -13.33 -6.41 -15.98
C GLN A 409 -12.19 -5.67 -15.30
N GLU A 410 -12.06 -4.37 -15.56
CA GLU A 410 -10.93 -3.60 -15.06
C GLU A 410 -11.07 -3.25 -13.58
N ASN A 411 -12.31 -3.17 -13.06
CA ASN A 411 -12.60 -2.67 -11.71
C ASN A 411 -13.74 -3.45 -11.02
N CYS A 412 -13.77 -4.75 -11.24
CA CYS A 412 -14.71 -5.64 -10.60
C CYS A 412 -14.10 -7.01 -10.43
N ILE A 413 -14.35 -7.67 -9.29
CA ILE A 413 -13.97 -9.07 -9.10
C ILE A 413 -15.07 -9.85 -8.38
N PHE A 414 -15.26 -11.10 -8.79
CA PHE A 414 -16.17 -12.03 -8.14
C PHE A 414 -15.53 -12.61 -6.88
N LEU A 415 -16.26 -12.59 -5.77
CA LEU A 415 -15.83 -13.20 -4.52
C LEU A 415 -16.39 -14.61 -4.43
N SER A 416 -15.60 -15.59 -4.89
CA SER A 416 -16.00 -16.99 -4.80
C SER A 416 -16.15 -17.45 -3.35
N GLN A 417 -16.99 -18.46 -3.12
CA GLN A 417 -17.13 -19.05 -1.79
C GLN A 417 -15.78 -19.53 -1.24
N LYS A 418 -14.92 -20.12 -2.09
CA LYS A 418 -13.56 -20.54 -1.70
C LYS A 418 -12.72 -19.37 -1.18
N PHE A 419 -12.82 -18.19 -1.78
CA PHE A 419 -12.13 -17.01 -1.27
C PHE A 419 -12.71 -16.54 0.07
N LEU A 420 -14.04 -16.48 0.17
CA LEU A 420 -14.72 -16.07 1.41
C LEU A 420 -14.40 -17.03 2.57
N ASP A 421 -14.33 -18.34 2.31
CA ASP A 421 -13.92 -19.34 3.28
C ASP A 421 -12.47 -19.08 3.73
N LEU A 422 -11.55 -18.78 2.81
CA LEU A 422 -10.17 -18.45 3.20
C LEU A 422 -10.09 -17.17 4.04
N LEU A 423 -10.91 -16.17 3.72
CA LEU A 423 -10.92 -14.88 4.41
C LEU A 423 -11.51 -15.02 5.82
N TYR A 424 -12.62 -15.74 5.96
CA TYR A 424 -13.40 -15.82 7.21
C TYR A 424 -13.15 -17.06 8.06
N GLU A 425 -12.76 -18.18 7.46
CA GLU A 425 -12.52 -19.50 8.09
C GLU A 425 -11.02 -19.83 8.10
#